data_AF-A0A367EDN9-F1
#
_entry.id   AF-A0A367EDN9-F1
#
_cell.length_a   1.000
_cell.length_b   1.000
_cell.length_c   1.000
_cell.angle_alpha   90.00
_cell.angle_beta   90.00
_cell.angle_gamma   90.00
#
_symmetry.space_group_name_H-M   'P 1'
#
loop_
_entity.id
_entity.type
_entity.pdbx_description
1 polymer ?
#
loop_
_entity_poly.entity_id
_entity_poly.type
_entity_poly.pdbx_seq_one_letter_code
_entity_poly.pdbx_strand_id
1 'polypeptide(L)'
;MRAAYLEGQSIAALARDHGVSRGAIGTAVADLLPEHVTADDPVPVPEVPLTLDMPGKVADFLRATDLDDAERAALDHGQAVRSGTGYTLRVTAVLALHRQLLDRCQSLDGAGAIPAQRKARREFENRVSACAH
;
A
#
# COMPACT_ATOMS: atom_id res chain seq x y z
N MET A 1 -5.10 21.73 -22.11
CA MET A 1 -4.60 21.34 -20.77
C MET A 1 -5.72 20.82 -19.87
N ARG A 2 -6.67 21.66 -19.41
CA ARG A 2 -7.81 21.21 -18.56
C ARG A 2 -8.62 20.05 -19.18
N ALA A 3 -9.07 20.20 -20.42
CA ALA A 3 -9.86 19.16 -21.12
C ALA A 3 -9.05 17.86 -21.30
N ALA A 4 -7.82 17.94 -21.81
CA ALA A 4 -6.95 16.78 -22.02
C ALA A 4 -6.64 15.99 -20.72
N TYR A 5 -6.46 16.67 -19.59
CA TYR A 5 -6.30 15.99 -18.28
C TYR A 5 -7.58 15.28 -17.84
N LEU A 6 -8.75 15.91 -18.03
CA LEU A 6 -10.06 15.29 -17.75
C LEU A 6 -10.40 14.15 -18.72
N GLU A 7 -9.83 14.17 -19.93
CA GLU A 7 -9.92 13.10 -20.93
C GLU A 7 -8.93 11.93 -20.64
N GLY A 8 -8.19 11.98 -19.52
CA GLY A 8 -7.34 10.89 -19.04
C GLY A 8 -5.86 11.01 -19.41
N GLN A 9 -5.41 12.14 -19.96
CA GLN A 9 -4.01 12.34 -20.31
C GLN A 9 -3.16 12.68 -19.07
N SER A 10 -2.11 11.90 -18.83
CA SER A 10 -1.26 12.06 -17.63
C SER A 10 -0.45 13.37 -17.63
N ILE A 11 -0.12 13.86 -16.43
CA ILE A 11 0.76 15.03 -16.19
C ILE A 11 2.10 14.89 -16.95
N ALA A 12 2.64 13.68 -17.01
CA ALA A 12 3.90 13.39 -17.69
C ALA A 12 3.80 13.45 -19.23
N ALA A 13 2.63 13.17 -19.81
CA ALA A 13 2.39 13.34 -21.25
C ALA A 13 2.24 14.82 -21.60
N LEU A 14 1.45 15.56 -20.81
CA LEU A 14 1.28 17.02 -20.95
C LEU A 14 2.62 17.77 -20.83
N ALA A 15 3.48 17.37 -19.89
CA ALA A 15 4.81 17.96 -19.74
C ALA A 15 5.70 17.80 -20.98
N ARG A 16 5.60 16.66 -21.67
CA ARG A 16 6.36 16.38 -22.90
C ARG A 16 5.84 17.17 -24.09
N ASP A 17 4.52 17.22 -24.27
CA ASP A 17 3.89 17.96 -25.37
C ASP A 17 4.12 19.47 -25.26
N HIS A 18 4.17 19.99 -24.04
CA HIS A 18 4.35 21.42 -23.77
C HIS A 18 5.82 21.82 -23.50
N GLY A 19 6.75 20.87 -23.46
CA GLY A 19 8.18 21.15 -23.24
C GLY A 19 8.51 21.77 -21.87
N VAL A 20 7.71 21.51 -20.84
CA VAL A 20 7.86 22.09 -19.50
C VAL A 20 7.98 21.00 -18.42
N SER A 21 8.39 21.38 -17.21
CA SER A 21 8.50 20.43 -16.11
C SER A 21 7.14 19.95 -15.62
N ARG A 22 7.07 18.72 -15.10
CA ARG A 22 5.84 18.13 -14.55
C ARG A 22 5.28 18.96 -13.39
N GLY A 23 6.14 19.54 -12.55
CA GLY A 23 5.72 20.41 -11.46
C GLY A 23 5.06 21.71 -11.94
N ALA A 24 5.51 22.25 -13.09
CA ALA A 24 4.86 23.40 -13.71
C ALA A 24 3.47 23.05 -14.27
N ILE A 25 3.33 21.88 -14.90
CA ILE A 25 2.02 21.36 -15.32
C ILE A 25 1.12 21.13 -14.10
N GLY A 26 1.62 20.51 -13.03
CA GLY A 26 0.86 20.24 -11.80
C GLY A 26 0.33 21.51 -11.14
N THR A 27 1.15 22.57 -11.08
CA THR A 27 0.74 23.88 -10.58
C THR A 27 -0.35 24.51 -11.46
N ALA A 28 -0.16 24.50 -12.78
CA ALA A 28 -1.14 25.05 -13.72
C ALA A 28 -2.47 24.27 -13.72
N VAL A 29 -2.42 22.95 -13.51
CA VAL A 29 -3.62 22.11 -13.34
C VAL A 29 -4.33 22.46 -12.03
N ALA A 30 -3.60 22.64 -10.93
CA ALA A 30 -4.17 23.03 -9.64
C ALA A 30 -4.88 24.40 -9.70
N ASP A 31 -4.32 25.37 -10.43
CA ASP A 31 -4.94 26.68 -10.63
C ASP A 31 -6.23 26.62 -11.48
N LEU A 32 -6.28 25.70 -12.46
CA LEU A 32 -7.39 25.58 -13.42
C LEU A 32 -8.50 24.62 -12.97
N LEU A 33 -8.21 23.73 -12.00
CA LEU A 33 -9.10 22.67 -11.51
C LEU A 33 -9.02 22.57 -9.97
N PRO A 34 -9.42 23.61 -9.21
CA PRO A 34 -9.29 23.63 -7.76
C PRO A 34 -10.10 22.53 -7.04
N GLU A 35 -11.17 22.04 -7.67
CA GLU A 35 -12.03 20.96 -7.15
C GLU A 35 -11.55 19.55 -7.57
N HIS A 36 -10.59 19.48 -8.48
CA HIS A 36 -10.13 18.26 -9.16
C HIS A 36 -8.63 18.00 -8.95
N VAL A 37 -8.02 18.68 -7.98
CA VAL A 37 -6.72 18.29 -7.46
C VAL A 37 -6.91 16.99 -6.70
N THR A 38 -6.97 15.87 -7.43
CA THR A 38 -6.37 14.63 -6.97
C THR A 38 -5.00 15.07 -6.50
N ALA A 39 -4.81 15.06 -5.17
CA ALA A 39 -3.53 15.32 -4.56
C ALA A 39 -2.50 14.68 -5.48
N ASP A 40 -1.55 15.49 -5.93
CA ASP A 40 -0.28 14.97 -6.42
C ASP A 40 0.20 14.11 -5.26
N ASP A 41 -0.18 12.82 -5.30
CA ASP A 41 0.22 11.84 -4.33
C ASP A 41 1.72 11.93 -4.45
N PRO A 42 2.42 12.48 -3.43
CA PRO A 42 3.83 12.79 -3.57
C PRO A 42 4.45 11.49 -4.03
N VAL A 43 4.97 11.44 -5.28
CA VAL A 43 5.55 10.22 -5.83
C VAL A 43 6.46 9.72 -4.74
N PRO A 44 6.12 8.60 -4.06
CA PRO A 44 6.81 8.28 -2.83
C PRO A 44 8.25 8.14 -3.25
N VAL A 45 9.14 8.92 -2.63
CA VAL A 45 10.59 8.70 -2.72
C VAL A 45 10.74 7.19 -2.64
N PRO A 46 11.29 6.49 -3.65
CA PRO A 46 11.10 5.05 -3.76
C PRO A 46 11.55 4.39 -2.46
N GLU A 47 10.56 4.09 -1.61
CA GLU A 47 10.79 3.47 -0.32
C GLU A 47 11.29 2.10 -0.71
N VAL A 48 12.55 1.82 -0.36
CA VAL A 48 13.20 0.56 -0.77
C VAL A 48 12.30 -0.59 -0.30
N PRO A 49 11.81 -1.46 -1.22
CA PRO A 49 10.92 -2.54 -0.84
C PRO A 49 11.59 -3.46 0.19
N LEU A 50 10.85 -3.77 1.25
CA LEU A 50 11.29 -4.61 2.35
C LEU A 50 10.55 -5.94 2.28
N THR A 51 11.27 -7.03 2.45
CA THR A 51 10.65 -8.35 2.63
C THR A 51 10.35 -8.57 4.09
N LEU A 52 9.08 -8.60 4.47
CA LEU A 52 8.63 -8.96 5.82
C LEU A 52 7.91 -10.29 5.83
N ASP A 53 8.19 -11.06 6.86
CA ASP A 53 7.47 -12.29 7.17
C ASP A 53 6.10 -11.92 7.79
N MET A 54 5.02 -12.35 7.17
CA MET A 54 3.65 -12.20 7.66
C MET A 54 3.12 -13.55 8.16
N PRO A 55 2.61 -13.66 9.40
CA PRO A 55 2.00 -14.90 9.87
C PRO A 55 0.81 -15.33 9.01
N GLY A 56 0.69 -16.62 8.71
CA GLY A 56 -0.36 -17.13 7.82
C GLY A 56 -1.79 -16.78 8.25
N LYS A 57 -2.06 -16.73 9.56
CA LYS A 57 -3.36 -16.28 10.09
C LYS A 57 -3.71 -14.83 9.74
N VAL A 58 -2.70 -13.96 9.65
CA VAL A 58 -2.88 -12.56 9.21
C VAL A 58 -3.11 -12.53 7.71
N ALA A 59 -2.31 -13.28 6.94
CA ALA A 59 -2.48 -13.38 5.49
C ALA A 59 -3.86 -13.93 5.08
N ASP A 60 -4.33 -14.98 5.74
CA ASP A 60 -5.66 -15.56 5.52
C ASP A 60 -6.78 -14.55 5.81
N PHE A 61 -6.65 -13.79 6.90
CA PHE A 61 -7.62 -12.75 7.25
C PHE A 61 -7.65 -11.62 6.21
N LEU A 62 -6.47 -11.13 5.80
CA LEU A 62 -6.36 -10.06 4.82
C LEU A 62 -6.92 -10.46 3.46
N ARG A 63 -6.67 -11.70 3.00
CA ARG A 63 -7.24 -12.21 1.75
C ARG A 63 -8.77 -12.34 1.76
N ALA A 64 -9.38 -12.44 2.94
CA ALA A 64 -10.83 -12.44 3.10
C ALA A 64 -11.43 -11.03 3.27
N THR A 65 -10.59 -10.00 3.32
CA THR A 65 -10.99 -8.60 3.47
C THR A 65 -10.99 -7.90 2.11
N ASP A 66 -11.76 -6.82 1.98
CA ASP A 66 -11.70 -5.98 0.79
C ASP A 66 -10.43 -5.11 0.80
N LEU A 67 -9.52 -5.41 -0.13
CA LEU A 67 -8.22 -4.78 -0.28
C LEU A 67 -8.19 -3.94 -1.55
N ASP A 68 -7.36 -2.89 -1.54
CA ASP A 68 -7.03 -2.21 -2.79
C ASP A 68 -6.12 -3.09 -3.69
N ASP A 69 -5.87 -2.61 -4.91
CA ASP A 69 -5.10 -3.38 -5.89
C ASP A 69 -3.63 -3.59 -5.49
N ALA A 70 -3.02 -2.63 -4.77
CA ALA A 70 -1.63 -2.72 -4.35
C ALA A 70 -1.46 -3.70 -3.18
N GLU A 71 -2.34 -3.62 -2.18
CA GLU A 71 -2.43 -4.54 -1.06
C GLU A 71 -2.66 -5.98 -1.55
N ARG A 72 -3.62 -6.19 -2.46
CA ARG A 72 -3.91 -7.50 -3.05
C ARG A 72 -2.72 -8.04 -3.84
N ALA A 73 -2.13 -7.23 -4.72
CA ALA A 73 -0.95 -7.62 -5.50
C ALA A 73 0.23 -8.01 -4.60
N ALA A 74 0.45 -7.33 -3.48
CA ALA A 74 1.52 -7.67 -2.54
C ALA A 74 1.32 -9.05 -1.89
N LEU A 75 0.08 -9.41 -1.55
CA LEU A 75 -0.25 -10.73 -0.99
C LEU A 75 -0.21 -11.85 -2.02
N ASP A 76 -0.53 -11.55 -3.28
CA ASP A 76 -0.53 -12.51 -4.39
C ASP A 76 0.89 -12.83 -4.87
N HIS A 77 1.77 -11.83 -4.91
CA HIS A 77 3.20 -12.02 -5.17
C HIS A 77 3.95 -12.61 -3.96
N GLY A 78 3.33 -12.65 -2.78
CA GLY A 78 3.94 -13.16 -1.56
C GLY A 78 4.30 -14.64 -1.63
N GLN A 79 5.47 -15.01 -1.10
CA GLN A 79 5.93 -16.40 -1.09
C GLN A 79 5.54 -17.10 0.21
N ALA A 80 4.67 -18.11 0.14
CA ALA A 80 4.31 -18.92 1.29
C ALA A 80 5.42 -19.93 1.64
N VAL A 81 5.88 -19.91 2.88
CA VAL A 81 6.87 -20.84 3.45
C VAL A 81 6.21 -21.63 4.58
N ARG A 82 6.34 -22.96 4.52
CA ARG A 82 5.77 -23.83 5.56
C ARG A 82 6.46 -23.58 6.91
N SER A 83 5.65 -23.41 7.97
CA SER A 83 6.14 -23.15 9.32
C SER A 83 5.33 -23.98 10.33
N GLY A 84 5.85 -25.16 10.66
CA GLY A 84 5.18 -26.11 11.56
C GLY A 84 3.74 -26.44 11.14
N THR A 85 2.78 -26.19 12.03
CA THR A 85 1.33 -26.40 11.78
C THR A 85 0.70 -25.31 10.91
N GLY A 86 1.40 -24.22 10.62
CA GLY A 86 0.94 -23.14 9.75
C GLY A 86 1.93 -22.81 8.62
N TYR A 87 1.89 -21.56 8.19
CA TYR A 87 2.81 -21.00 7.21
C TYR A 87 3.10 -19.54 7.53
N THR A 88 4.17 -19.03 6.94
CA THR A 88 4.51 -17.61 6.91
C THR A 88 4.47 -17.16 5.45
N LEU A 89 3.90 -16.00 5.17
CA LEU A 89 3.92 -15.38 3.85
C LEU A 89 5.03 -14.32 3.83
N ARG A 90 6.03 -14.49 2.97
CA ARG A 90 7.03 -13.44 2.71
C ARG A 90 6.45 -12.43 1.75
N VAL A 91 6.22 -11.22 2.23
CA VAL A 91 5.65 -10.12 1.44
C VAL A 91 6.75 -9.08 1.20
N THR A 92 7.03 -8.79 -0.06
CA THR A 92 7.98 -7.75 -0.45
C THR A 92 7.19 -6.51 -0.86
N ALA A 93 7.27 -5.46 -0.05
CA ALA A 93 6.55 -4.22 -0.26
C ALA A 93 7.23 -3.05 0.46
N VAL A 94 6.84 -1.82 0.11
CA VAL A 94 7.26 -0.62 0.83
C VAL A 94 6.72 -0.63 2.27
N LEU A 95 7.40 0.04 3.21
CA LEU A 95 7.02 0.02 4.62
C LEU A 95 5.63 0.62 4.84
N ALA A 96 5.25 1.64 4.06
CA ALA A 96 3.91 2.21 4.08
C ALA A 96 2.81 1.15 3.81
N LEU A 97 3.01 0.26 2.84
CA LEU A 97 2.04 -0.80 2.51
C LEU A 97 1.96 -1.85 3.63
N HIS A 98 3.09 -2.20 4.24
CA HIS A 98 3.09 -3.09 5.41
C HIS A 98 2.30 -2.49 6.59
N ARG A 99 2.39 -1.18 6.80
CA ARG A 99 1.59 -0.46 7.81
C ARG A 99 0.11 -0.44 7.46
N GLN A 100 -0.26 -0.21 6.20
CA GLN A 100 -1.65 -0.27 5.74
C GLN A 100 -2.25 -1.66 5.95
N LEU A 101 -1.54 -2.73 5.57
CA LEU A 101 -1.96 -4.11 5.82
C LEU A 101 -2.12 -4.39 7.32
N LEU A 102 -1.24 -3.87 8.18
CA LEU A 102 -1.36 -3.99 9.62
C LEU A 102 -2.61 -3.26 10.16
N ASP A 103 -2.94 -2.11 9.60
CA ASP A 103 -4.11 -1.32 9.98
C ASP A 103 -5.43 -2.06 9.68
N ARG A 104 -5.52 -2.73 8.51
CA ARG A 104 -6.66 -3.59 8.18
C ARG A 104 -6.88 -4.73 9.18
N CYS A 105 -5.82 -5.13 9.90
CA CYS A 105 -5.87 -6.21 10.89
C CYS A 105 -6.41 -5.77 12.26
N GLN A 106 -6.78 -4.50 12.48
CA GLN A 106 -7.28 -4.02 13.78
C GLN A 106 -8.43 -4.87 14.36
N SER A 107 -9.32 -5.39 13.51
CA SER A 107 -10.45 -6.23 13.93
C SER A 107 -10.02 -7.56 14.57
N LEU A 108 -8.79 -8.03 14.28
CA LEU A 108 -8.21 -9.21 14.91
C LEU A 108 -7.87 -9.00 16.39
N ASP A 109 -7.98 -7.79 16.94
CA ASP A 109 -7.83 -7.49 18.37
C ASP A 109 -9.15 -7.15 19.07
N GLY A 110 -10.28 -7.17 18.34
CA GLY A 110 -11.61 -6.85 18.88
C GLY A 110 -12.17 -7.89 19.86
N ALA A 111 -13.29 -7.53 20.49
CA ALA A 111 -14.04 -8.43 21.36
C ALA A 111 -14.56 -9.63 20.55
N GLY A 112 -14.10 -10.84 20.90
CA GLY A 112 -14.41 -12.08 20.17
C GLY A 112 -13.27 -12.62 19.30
N ALA A 113 -12.14 -11.91 19.21
CA ALA A 113 -10.99 -12.38 18.44
C ALA A 113 -10.36 -13.66 19.03
N ILE A 114 -10.04 -14.61 18.15
CA ILE A 114 -9.44 -15.89 18.53
C ILE A 114 -8.02 -15.64 19.07
N PRO A 115 -7.60 -16.26 20.20
CA PRO A 115 -6.26 -16.03 20.78
C PRO A 115 -5.10 -16.19 19.79
N ALA A 116 -5.19 -17.17 18.88
CA ALA A 116 -4.18 -17.38 17.84
C ALA A 116 -4.09 -16.22 16.82
N GLN A 117 -5.22 -15.58 16.48
CA GLN A 117 -5.25 -14.43 15.57
C GLN A 117 -4.63 -13.19 16.23
N ARG A 118 -4.97 -12.93 17.50
CA ARG A 118 -4.35 -11.84 18.28
C ARG A 118 -2.83 -11.98 18.37
N LYS A 119 -2.35 -13.20 18.65
CA LYS A 119 -0.91 -13.49 18.65
C LYS A 119 -0.28 -13.23 17.29
N ALA A 120 -0.91 -13.70 16.22
CA ALA A 120 -0.41 -13.50 14.85
C ALA A 120 -0.36 -12.02 14.46
N ARG A 121 -1.39 -11.22 14.82
CA ARG A 121 -1.40 -9.77 14.59
C ARG A 121 -0.24 -9.09 15.32
N ARG A 122 -0.07 -9.36 16.62
CA ARG A 122 1.03 -8.79 17.43
C ARG A 122 2.40 -9.15 16.89
N GLU A 123 2.57 -10.38 16.41
CA GLU A 123 3.82 -10.81 15.79
C GLU A 123 4.11 -10.04 14.50
N PHE A 124 3.09 -9.79 13.68
CA PHE A 124 3.23 -8.95 12.48
C PHE A 124 3.54 -7.49 12.84
N GLU A 125 2.82 -6.92 13.81
CA GLU A 125 3.05 -5.56 14.33
C GLU A 125 4.49 -5.37 14.83
N ASN A 126 5.01 -6.33 15.59
CA ASN A 126 6.40 -6.30 16.07
C ASN A 126 7.42 -6.29 14.92
N ARG A 127 7.18 -7.06 13.85
CA ARG A 127 8.06 -7.12 12.67
C ARG A 127 8.02 -5.81 11.89
N VAL A 128 6.83 -5.23 11.69
CA VAL A 128 6.68 -3.91 11.03
C VAL A 128 7.36 -2.81 11.85
N SER A 129 7.19 -2.84 13.18
CA SER A 129 7.80 -1.86 14.09
C SER A 129 9.32 -1.97 14.14
N ALA A 130 9.87 -3.19 14.07
CA ALA A 130 11.32 -3.42 14.03
C ALA A 130 12.00 -2.84 12.78
N CYS A 131 11.25 -2.62 11.70
CA CYS A 131 11.75 -2.02 10.45
C CYS A 131 11.44 -0.51 10.33
N ALA A 132 10.81 0.09 11.33
CA ALA A 132 10.44 1.50 11.35
C ALA A 132 11.53 2.43 11.93
N HIS A 133 12.73 1.89 12.19
CA HIS A 133 13.90 2.58 12.76
C HIS A 133 15.08 2.56 11.80
#